data_AF-A0A1Y5U1C9-F1
#
_entry.id   AF-A0A1Y5U1C9-F1
#
_cell.length_a   1.000
_cell.length_b   1.000
_cell.length_c   1.000
_cell.angle_alpha   90.00
_cell.angle_beta   90.00
_cell.angle_gamma   90.00
#
_symmetry.space_group_name_H-M   'P 1'
#
loop_
_entity.id
_entity.type
_entity.pdbx_description
1 polymer ?
#
loop_
_entity_poly.entity_id
_entity_poly.type
_entity_poly.pdbx_seq_one_letter_code
_entity_poly.pdbx_strand_id
1 'polypeptide(L)'
;MVRKSLSLDGMLNTQTRPIDTGIPQRGATLQPPSKPAAKAPKKREGEKRLTLALDGETYRRLRMHAAETDQTHQAILEVALAEYLNRANA
;
A
#
# COMPACT_ATOMS: atom_id res chain seq x y z
N MET A 1 17.75 42.82 29.25
CA MET A 1 18.47 42.34 28.05
C MET A 1 17.56 41.38 27.29
N VAL A 2 17.07 41.78 26.11
CA VAL A 2 16.17 40.97 25.27
C VAL A 2 17.02 39.97 24.48
N ARG A 3 16.78 38.66 24.65
CA ARG A 3 17.44 37.63 23.83
C ARG A 3 16.71 37.55 22.50
N LYS A 4 17.36 38.04 21.43
CA LYS A 4 16.88 37.93 20.06
C LYS A 4 17.03 36.46 19.62
N SER A 5 15.92 35.76 19.39
CA SER A 5 15.94 34.40 18.85
C SER A 5 16.52 34.43 17.44
N LEU A 6 17.63 33.72 17.22
CA LEU A 6 18.19 33.53 15.89
C LEU A 6 17.33 32.49 15.16
N SER A 7 16.54 32.94 14.18
CA SER A 7 15.80 32.04 13.29
C SER A 7 16.71 31.61 12.14
N LEU A 8 16.79 30.30 11.90
CA LEU A 8 17.56 29.68 10.81
C LEU A 8 16.78 29.66 9.48
N ASP A 9 15.60 30.28 9.44
CA ASP A 9 14.76 30.35 8.25
C ASP A 9 15.45 31.24 7.21
N GLY A 10 15.80 30.64 6.07
CA GLY A 10 16.54 31.31 4.98
C GLY A 10 18.04 30.99 4.92
N MET A 11 18.60 30.16 5.81
CA MET A 11 20.00 29.72 5.71
C MET A 11 20.24 28.59 4.69
N LEU A 12 19.17 27.97 4.17
CA LEU A 12 19.27 26.99 3.09
C LEU A 12 19.04 27.68 1.75
N ASN A 13 20.04 27.63 0.89
CA ASN A 13 19.94 28.14 -0.46
C ASN A 13 19.11 27.17 -1.32
N THR A 14 17.83 27.46 -1.52
CA THR A 14 16.89 26.59 -2.25
C THR A 14 16.94 26.77 -3.76
N GLN A 15 17.72 27.74 -4.25
CA GLN A 15 17.82 28.07 -5.67
C GLN A 15 18.99 27.36 -6.38
N THR A 16 19.83 26.62 -5.65
CA THR A 16 20.99 25.95 -6.23
C THR A 16 20.57 24.65 -6.89
N ARG A 17 20.64 24.60 -8.22
CA ARG A 17 20.48 23.35 -8.97
C ARG A 17 21.67 22.44 -8.66
N PRO A 18 21.46 21.11 -8.52
CA PRO A 18 22.55 20.17 -8.32
C PRO A 18 23.59 20.34 -9.44
N ILE A 19 24.84 20.58 -9.07
CA ILE A 19 25.94 20.66 -10.03
C ILE A 19 26.14 19.23 -10.55
N ASP A 20 26.05 19.05 -11.86
CA ASP A 20 26.25 17.74 -12.49
C ASP A 20 27.76 17.41 -12.47
N THR A 21 28.18 16.80 -11.38
CA THR A 21 29.58 16.43 -11.14
C THR A 21 30.05 15.23 -11.96
N GLY A 22 29.20 14.64 -12.81
CA GLY A 22 29.52 13.45 -13.61
C GLY A 22 29.71 12.16 -12.77
N ILE A 23 29.59 12.25 -11.44
CA ILE A 23 29.66 11.13 -10.52
C ILE A 23 28.24 10.63 -10.25
N PRO A 24 27.92 9.34 -10.47
CA PRO A 24 26.58 8.82 -10.22
C PRO A 24 26.26 8.88 -8.71
N GLN A 25 25.39 9.80 -8.32
CA GLN A 25 24.84 9.84 -6.96
C GLN A 25 23.84 8.69 -6.79
N ARG A 26 24.13 7.81 -5.82
CA ARG A 26 23.21 6.76 -5.39
C ARG A 26 21.92 7.41 -4.87
N GLY A 27 20.85 7.36 -5.65
CA GLY A 27 19.55 7.97 -5.34
C GLY A 27 19.10 9.09 -6.30
N ALA A 28 19.95 9.57 -7.21
CA ALA A 28 19.56 10.58 -8.20
C ALA A 28 18.56 10.06 -9.26
N THR A 29 18.38 8.73 -9.35
CA THR A 29 17.34 8.08 -10.16
C THR A 29 16.04 7.85 -9.39
N LEU A 30 15.86 8.44 -8.19
CA LEU A 30 14.55 8.53 -7.53
C LEU A 30 13.67 9.59 -8.21
N GLN A 31 13.56 9.51 -9.54
CA GLN A 31 12.24 9.65 -10.13
C GLN A 31 11.37 8.65 -9.35
N PRO A 32 10.23 9.05 -8.74
CA PRO A 32 9.36 8.06 -8.15
C PRO A 32 9.17 7.01 -9.24
N PRO A 33 9.40 5.71 -8.99
CA PRO A 33 9.01 4.73 -9.97
C PRO A 33 7.54 5.04 -10.21
N SER A 34 7.22 5.56 -11.39
CA SER A 34 5.95 5.34 -12.03
C SER A 34 5.88 3.83 -12.10
N LYS A 35 5.47 3.22 -10.97
CA LYS A 35 5.08 1.83 -10.88
C LYS A 35 4.26 1.66 -12.13
N PRO A 36 4.59 0.71 -13.04
CA PRO A 36 3.65 0.38 -14.10
C PRO A 36 2.35 0.17 -13.34
N ALA A 37 1.35 1.00 -13.65
CA ALA A 37 0.09 1.00 -12.93
C ALA A 37 -0.37 -0.43 -13.01
N ALA A 38 -0.18 -1.19 -11.92
CA ALA A 38 -0.54 -2.59 -11.86
C ALA A 38 -2.01 -2.55 -12.21
N LYS A 39 -2.34 -3.07 -13.40
CA LYS A 39 -3.61 -2.88 -14.11
C LYS A 39 -4.68 -2.79 -13.05
N ALA A 40 -5.23 -1.59 -12.84
CA ALA A 40 -6.23 -1.38 -11.81
C ALA A 40 -7.25 -2.51 -12.02
N PRO A 41 -7.46 -3.39 -11.02
CA PRO A 41 -8.22 -4.60 -11.22
C PRO A 41 -9.56 -4.18 -11.81
N LYS A 42 -9.87 -4.75 -12.98
CA LYS A 42 -11.05 -4.41 -13.77
C LYS A 42 -12.25 -4.53 -12.83
N LYS A 43 -12.88 -3.40 -12.49
CA LYS A 43 -14.05 -3.37 -11.60
C LYS A 43 -15.06 -4.37 -12.14
N ARG A 44 -15.40 -5.39 -11.34
CA ARG A 44 -16.37 -6.41 -11.75
C ARG A 44 -17.76 -5.78 -11.65
N GLU A 45 -18.64 -6.00 -12.63
CA GLU A 45 -20.02 -5.55 -12.54
C GLU A 45 -20.68 -6.19 -11.30
N GLY A 46 -21.24 -5.37 -10.40
CA GLY A 46 -21.79 -5.83 -9.13
C GLY A 46 -20.80 -5.95 -7.97
N GLU A 47 -19.55 -5.51 -8.10
CA GLU A 47 -18.57 -5.52 -7.00
C GLU A 47 -19.04 -4.67 -5.81
N LYS A 48 -19.36 -5.33 -4.69
CA LYS A 48 -19.58 -4.69 -3.40
C LYS A 48 -18.30 -4.79 -2.58
N ARG A 49 -17.85 -3.66 -2.03
CA ARG A 49 -16.66 -3.61 -1.18
C ARG A 49 -17.06 -3.69 0.28
N LEU A 50 -16.49 -4.66 0.98
CA LEU A 50 -16.65 -4.83 2.43
C LEU A 50 -15.28 -4.64 3.10
N THR A 51 -15.24 -3.85 4.17
CA THR A 51 -14.08 -3.83 5.07
C THR A 51 -14.39 -4.73 6.25
N LEU A 52 -13.57 -5.75 6.47
CA LEU A 52 -13.78 -6.77 7.50
C LEU A 52 -12.72 -6.62 8.60
N ALA A 53 -13.18 -6.54 9.85
CA ALA A 53 -12.31 -6.65 11.02
C ALA A 53 -12.31 -8.11 11.49
N LEU A 54 -11.16 -8.78 11.33
CA LEU A 54 -10.93 -10.12 11.84
C LEU A 54 -10.05 -10.05 13.09
N ASP A 55 -10.21 -11.01 13.99
CA ASP A 55 -9.23 -11.24 15.04
C ASP A 55 -7.88 -11.66 14.44
N GLY A 56 -6.80 -11.36 15.16
CA GLY A 56 -5.44 -11.59 14.67
C GLY A 56 -5.14 -13.07 14.40
N GLU A 57 -5.75 -13.99 15.16
CA GLU A 57 -5.54 -15.42 14.98
C GLU A 57 -6.22 -15.93 13.71
N THR A 58 -7.50 -15.60 13.51
CA THR A 58 -8.23 -15.97 12.28
C THR A 58 -7.58 -15.38 11.05
N TYR A 59 -7.14 -14.11 11.10
CA TYR A 59 -6.42 -13.52 9.98
C TYR A 59 -5.07 -14.22 9.71
N ARG A 60 -4.35 -14.64 10.75
CA ARG A 60 -3.11 -15.43 10.58
C ARG A 60 -3.38 -16.76 9.90
N ARG A 61 -4.42 -17.50 10.32
CA ARG A 61 -4.81 -18.77 9.70
C ARG A 61 -5.20 -18.56 8.23
N LEU A 62 -5.98 -17.53 7.93
CA LEU A 62 -6.36 -17.16 6.57
C LEU A 62 -5.13 -16.86 5.70
N ARG A 63 -4.16 -16.09 6.23
CA ARG A 63 -2.92 -15.77 5.51
C ARG A 63 -2.10 -17.01 5.19
N MET A 64 -1.95 -17.94 6.15
CA MET A 64 -1.22 -19.18 5.93
C MET A 64 -1.90 -20.04 4.86
N HIS A 65 -3.22 -20.20 4.96
CA HIS A 65 -3.99 -20.98 3.99
C HIS A 65 -3.93 -20.38 2.57
N ALA A 66 -3.99 -19.05 2.47
CA ALA A 66 -3.84 -18.35 1.19
C ALA A 66 -2.46 -18.59 0.55
N ALA A 67 -1.40 -18.63 1.37
CA ALA A 67 -0.05 -18.92 0.89
C ALA A 67 0.13 -20.38 0.46
N GLU A 68 -0.52 -21.33 1.15
CA GLU A 68 -0.45 -22.76 0.83
C GLU A 68 -1.22 -23.12 -0.44
N THR A 69 -2.36 -22.46 -0.68
CA THR A 69 -3.27 -22.78 -1.79
C THR A 69 -3.10 -21.88 -3.01
N ASP A 70 -2.19 -20.90 -2.95
CA ASP A 70 -1.99 -19.84 -3.96
C ASP A 70 -3.30 -19.11 -4.32
N GLN A 71 -4.16 -18.89 -3.31
CA GLN A 71 -5.45 -18.23 -3.48
C GLN A 71 -5.44 -16.83 -2.87
N THR A 72 -6.21 -15.93 -3.48
CA THR A 72 -6.43 -14.60 -2.90
C THR A 72 -7.36 -14.69 -1.69
N HIS A 73 -7.13 -13.83 -0.69
CA HIS A 73 -8.02 -13.70 0.48
C HIS A 73 -9.48 -13.50 0.06
N GLN A 74 -9.72 -12.72 -1.00
CA GLN A 74 -11.07 -12.50 -1.55
C GLN A 74 -11.70 -13.81 -2.03
N ALA A 75 -10.99 -14.62 -2.82
CA ALA A 75 -11.53 -15.88 -3.34
C ALA A 75 -11.89 -16.86 -2.21
N ILE A 76 -11.04 -16.98 -1.20
CA ILE A 76 -11.29 -17.83 -0.03
C ILE A 76 -12.55 -17.36 0.71
N LEU A 77 -12.67 -16.05 0.95
CA LEU A 77 -13.84 -15.47 1.64
C LEU A 77 -15.13 -15.62 0.83
N GLU A 78 -15.07 -15.45 -0.50
CA GLU A 78 -16.23 -15.65 -1.38
C GLU A 78 -16.73 -17.10 -1.33
N VAL A 79 -15.82 -18.08 -1.41
CA VAL A 79 -16.18 -19.50 -1.34
C VAL A 79 -16.73 -19.85 0.03
N ALA A 80 -16.06 -19.45 1.12
CA ALA A 80 -16.51 -19.73 2.47
C ALA A 80 -17.88 -19.10 2.77
N LEU A 81 -18.13 -17.88 2.29
CA LEU A 81 -19.41 -17.21 2.46
C LEU A 81 -20.52 -17.90 1.65
N ALA A 82 -20.25 -18.27 0.40
CA ALA A 82 -21.20 -19.01 -0.43
C ALA A 82 -21.57 -20.36 0.21
N GLU A 83 -20.59 -21.10 0.70
CA GLU A 83 -20.84 -22.36 1.43
C GLU A 83 -21.68 -22.15 2.69
N TYR A 84 -21.39 -21.09 3.44
CA TYR A 84 -22.16 -20.75 4.64
C TYR A 84 -23.63 -20.42 4.30
N LEU A 85 -23.87 -19.57 3.30
CA LEU A 85 -25.22 -19.19 2.88
C LEU A 85 -26.01 -20.38 2.32
N ASN A 86 -25.37 -21.22 1.50
CA ASN A 86 -25.98 -22.46 1.00
C ASN A 86 -26.42 -23.39 2.15
N ARG A 87 -25.62 -23.51 3.20
CA ARG A 87 -25.99 -24.30 4.40
C ARG A 87 -27.09 -23.64 5.22
N ALA A 88 -27.15 -22.30 5.22
CA ALA A 88 -28.14 -21.53 5.94
C ALA A 88 -29.49 -21.40 5.19
N ASN A 89 -29.59 -21.89 3.95
CA ASN A 89 -30.72 -21.65 3.04
C ASN A 89 -31.08 -20.15 2.93
N ALA A 90 -30.05 -19.31 2.84
CA ALA A 90 -30.15 -17.84 2.78
C ALA A 90 -29.73 -17.29 1.41
#